data_AF-A0A382C9Q1-F1
#
_entry.id   AF-A0A382C9Q1-F1
#
_cell.length_a   1.000
_cell.length_b   1.000
_cell.length_c   1.000
_cell.angle_alpha   90.00
_cell.angle_beta   90.00
_cell.angle_gamma   90.00
#
_symmetry.space_group_name_H-M   'P 1'
#
loop_
_entity.id
_entity.type
_entity.pdbx_description
1 polymer ?
#
loop_
_entity_poly.entity_id
_entity_poly.type
_entity_poly.pdbx_seq_one_letter_code
_entity_poly.pdbx_strand_id
1 'polypeptide(L)'
;MGSKKGIVVTLVILIGVVAASFLFYLIPEDTKMKLIVSDFERNLDDIDERTLILSTGIEESFEGLSNHRLTSEEYFVTAGITQSQVNSLIIELTLSNPPQEWVASYKTYVDALKKLNGQITETIIAAKLMNDGDNSDSINEIISKIYELRAESLDLIEKSDSLRP
;
A
#
# COMPACT_ATOMS: atom_id res chain seq x y z
N MET A 1 31.52 -20.45 -4.79
CA MET A 1 31.18 -20.11 -3.40
C MET A 1 30.53 -18.73 -3.42
N GLY A 2 29.20 -18.67 -3.39
CA GLY A 2 28.47 -17.41 -3.42
C GLY A 2 28.74 -16.62 -2.14
N SER A 3 29.23 -15.38 -2.27
CA SER A 3 29.39 -14.47 -1.14
C SER A 3 28.04 -14.30 -0.44
N LYS A 4 28.01 -14.35 0.90
CA LYS A 4 26.78 -14.15 1.70
C LYS A 4 26.02 -12.88 1.28
N LYS A 5 26.74 -11.83 0.87
CA LYS A 5 26.19 -10.58 0.34
C LYS A 5 25.42 -10.76 -0.97
N GLY A 6 25.87 -11.64 -1.85
CA GLY A 6 25.20 -11.94 -3.12
C GLY A 6 23.90 -12.73 -2.95
N ILE A 7 23.85 -13.63 -1.96
CA ILE A 7 22.64 -14.41 -1.66
C ILE A 7 21.55 -13.49 -1.07
N VAL A 8 21.91 -12.59 -0.14
CA VAL A 8 20.98 -11.64 0.47
C VAL A 8 20.39 -10.67 -0.56
N VAL A 9 21.22 -10.07 -1.42
CA VAL A 9 20.75 -9.18 -2.51
C VAL A 9 19.81 -9.92 -3.45
N THR A 10 20.12 -11.18 -3.79
CA THR A 10 19.26 -11.98 -4.65
C THR A 10 17.92 -12.32 -3.98
N LEU A 11 17.92 -12.58 -2.66
CA LEU A 11 16.70 -12.90 -1.91
C LEU A 11 15.76 -11.69 -1.78
N VAL A 12 16.31 -10.51 -1.49
CA VAL A 12 15.57 -9.24 -1.40
C VAL A 12 14.97 -8.88 -2.76
N ILE A 13 15.73 -9.03 -3.85
CA ILE A 13 15.22 -8.81 -5.22
C ILE A 13 14.12 -9.82 -5.55
N LEU A 14 14.31 -11.11 -5.21
CA LEU A 14 13.32 -12.15 -5.53
C LEU A 14 11.99 -11.92 -4.78
N ILE A 15 12.05 -11.52 -3.51
CA ILE A 15 10.86 -11.24 -2.69
C ILE A 15 10.17 -9.94 -3.17
N GLY A 16 10.94 -8.92 -3.55
CA GLY A 16 10.40 -7.69 -4.16
C GLY A 16 9.70 -7.94 -5.50
N VAL A 17 10.23 -8.85 -6.33
CA VAL A 17 9.62 -9.23 -7.63
C VAL A 17 8.30 -9.99 -7.44
N VAL A 18 8.21 -10.89 -6.47
CA VAL A 18 6.98 -11.66 -6.21
C VAL A 18 5.86 -10.77 -5.70
N ALA A 19 6.15 -9.81 -4.82
CA ALA A 19 5.13 -8.90 -4.30
C ALA A 19 4.72 -7.82 -5.31
N ALA A 20 5.66 -7.32 -6.13
CA ALA A 20 5.33 -6.43 -7.26
C ALA A 20 4.43 -7.11 -8.31
N SER A 21 4.52 -8.44 -8.45
CA SER A 21 3.73 -9.21 -9.41
C SER A 21 2.22 -9.24 -9.06
N PHE A 22 1.84 -9.02 -7.80
CA PHE A 22 0.43 -8.91 -7.40
C PHE A 22 -0.20 -7.55 -7.72
N LEU A 23 0.61 -6.50 -7.94
CA LEU A 23 0.10 -5.14 -8.22
C LEU A 23 -0.43 -4.99 -9.65
N PHE A 24 0.05 -5.78 -10.61
CA PHE A 24 -0.30 -5.62 -12.02
C PHE A 24 -1.62 -6.31 -12.44
N TYR A 25 -2.11 -7.29 -11.68
CA TYR A 25 -3.24 -8.13 -12.14
C TYR A 25 -4.64 -7.60 -11.77
N LEU A 26 -4.74 -6.55 -10.95
CA LEU A 26 -6.04 -6.08 -10.41
C LEU A 26 -6.55 -4.77 -11.02
N ILE A 27 -5.79 -4.12 -11.90
CA ILE A 27 -6.26 -2.96 -12.65
C ILE A 27 -6.88 -3.49 -13.95
N PRO A 28 -8.20 -3.46 -14.13
CA PRO A 28 -8.80 -3.93 -15.37
C PRO A 28 -8.34 -3.04 -16.53
N GLU A 29 -7.60 -3.62 -17.47
CA GLU A 29 -6.99 -2.89 -18.60
C GLU A 29 -7.99 -2.31 -19.59
N ASP A 30 -9.26 -2.76 -19.63
CA ASP A 30 -10.23 -2.22 -20.59
C ASP A 30 -11.68 -2.61 -20.28
N THR A 31 -12.20 -2.24 -19.10
CA THR A 31 -13.65 -2.42 -18.83
C THR A 31 -14.40 -1.11 -18.86
N LYS A 32 -15.39 -1.04 -19.75
CA LYS A 32 -16.43 0.01 -19.85
C LYS A 32 -17.38 0.05 -18.63
N MET A 33 -16.92 -0.36 -17.44
CA MET A 33 -17.68 -0.21 -16.20
C MET A 33 -17.45 1.20 -15.67
N LYS A 34 -18.50 2.02 -15.68
CA LYS A 34 -18.51 3.35 -15.09
C LYS A 34 -19.29 3.31 -13.79
N LEU A 35 -18.63 3.55 -12.67
CA LEU A 35 -19.29 3.79 -11.40
C LEU A 35 -19.89 5.21 -11.47
N ILE A 36 -21.20 5.36 -11.26
CA ILE A 36 -21.82 6.69 -11.29
C ILE A 36 -21.63 7.33 -9.91
N VAL A 37 -20.65 8.21 -9.81
CA VAL A 37 -20.49 9.12 -8.68
C VAL A 37 -21.15 10.45 -9.04
N SER A 38 -22.09 10.90 -8.20
CA SER A 38 -22.77 12.20 -8.37
C SER A 38 -22.17 13.31 -7.52
N ASP A 39 -21.46 12.94 -6.44
CA ASP A 39 -20.85 13.84 -5.47
C ASP A 39 -19.38 13.43 -5.31
N PHE A 40 -18.51 14.07 -6.08
CA PHE A 40 -17.09 13.73 -6.17
C PHE A 40 -16.29 14.20 -4.94
N GLU A 41 -16.73 15.29 -4.31
CA GLU A 41 -16.16 15.76 -3.05
C GLU A 41 -16.42 14.73 -1.95
N ARG A 42 -17.68 14.38 -1.75
CA ARG A 42 -18.05 13.36 -0.76
C ARG A 42 -17.42 12.01 -1.05
N ASN A 43 -17.32 11.62 -2.31
CA ASN A 43 -16.66 10.36 -2.65
C ASN A 43 -15.18 10.37 -2.27
N LEU A 44 -14.45 11.46 -2.50
CA LEU A 44 -13.06 11.55 -2.03
C LEU A 44 -12.97 11.61 -0.50
N ASP A 45 -13.88 12.29 0.19
CA ASP A 45 -13.93 12.30 1.66
C ASP A 45 -14.17 10.90 2.24
N ASP A 46 -15.11 10.15 1.66
CA ASP A 46 -15.38 8.77 2.06
C ASP A 46 -14.16 7.85 1.80
N ILE A 47 -13.43 8.08 0.70
CA ILE A 47 -12.20 7.37 0.39
C ILE A 47 -11.09 7.75 1.37
N ASP A 48 -10.98 9.01 1.76
CA ASP A 48 -10.00 9.51 2.72
C ASP A 48 -10.20 8.88 4.11
N GLU A 49 -11.43 8.90 4.62
CA GLU A 49 -11.77 8.25 5.89
C GLU A 49 -11.39 6.75 5.87
N ARG A 50 -11.73 6.03 4.79
CA ARG A 50 -11.37 4.62 4.63
C ARG A 50 -9.84 4.43 4.53
N THR A 51 -9.14 5.33 3.86
CA THR A 51 -7.67 5.30 3.75
C THR A 51 -7.01 5.48 5.12
N LEU A 52 -7.53 6.40 5.94
CA LEU A 52 -7.04 6.62 7.30
C LEU A 52 -7.25 5.39 8.18
N ILE A 53 -8.43 4.77 8.12
CA ILE A 53 -8.73 3.54 8.86
C ILE A 53 -7.78 2.40 8.45
N LEU A 54 -7.57 2.20 7.15
CA LEU A 54 -6.70 1.15 6.63
C LEU A 54 -5.22 1.39 6.97
N SER A 55 -4.74 2.63 6.83
CA SER A 55 -3.35 2.99 7.11
C SER A 55 -3.01 2.91 8.60
N THR A 56 -3.94 3.35 9.47
CA THR A 56 -3.79 3.21 10.92
C THR A 56 -3.84 1.74 11.33
N GLY A 57 -4.79 0.97 10.79
CA GLY A 57 -4.94 -0.44 11.11
C GLY A 57 -3.71 -1.28 10.72
N ILE A 58 -3.08 -1.01 9.57
CA ILE A 58 -1.84 -1.72 9.19
C ILE A 58 -0.66 -1.32 10.07
N GLU A 59 -0.55 -0.06 10.45
CA GLU A 59 0.49 0.42 11.36
C GLU A 59 0.39 -0.25 12.73
N GLU A 60 -0.80 -0.20 13.34
CA GLU A 60 -1.07 -0.83 14.64
C GLU A 60 -0.81 -2.34 14.60
N SER A 61 -1.21 -3.00 13.51
CA SER A 61 -0.97 -4.44 13.32
C SER A 61 0.53 -4.76 13.19
N PHE A 62 1.30 -3.92 12.50
CA PHE A 62 2.74 -4.10 12.33
C PHE A 62 3.51 -3.82 13.63
N GLU A 63 3.08 -2.82 14.41
CA GLU A 63 3.58 -2.58 15.76
C GLU A 63 3.22 -3.77 16.69
N GLY A 64 2.01 -4.30 16.55
CA GLY A 64 1.55 -5.51 17.22
C GLY A 64 2.48 -6.70 16.96
N LEU A 65 2.84 -6.92 15.70
CA LEU A 65 3.80 -7.95 15.30
C LEU A 65 5.19 -7.71 15.93
N SER A 66 5.71 -6.48 15.81
CA SER A 66 7.03 -6.11 16.34
C SER A 66 7.12 -6.32 17.85
N ASN A 67 6.03 -6.06 18.56
CA ASN A 67 5.91 -6.24 20.01
C ASN A 67 5.45 -7.65 20.42
N HIS A 68 5.41 -8.62 19.49
CA HIS A 68 4.98 -10.01 19.73
C HIS A 68 3.55 -10.14 20.29
N ARG A 69 2.71 -9.12 20.08
CA ARG A 69 1.26 -9.14 20.41
C ARG A 69 0.44 -9.82 19.31
N LEU A 70 1.02 -9.97 18.13
CA LEU A 70 0.42 -10.57 16.95
C LEU A 70 1.44 -11.51 16.31
N THR A 71 1.01 -12.70 15.88
CA THR A 71 1.88 -13.64 15.17
C THR A 71 2.09 -13.22 13.72
N SER A 72 3.15 -13.69 13.07
CA SER A 72 3.37 -13.42 11.63
C SER A 72 2.24 -13.95 10.75
N GLU A 73 1.61 -15.07 11.11
CA GLU A 73 0.47 -15.64 10.37
C GLU A 73 -0.77 -14.73 10.46
N GLU A 74 -1.12 -14.29 11.66
CA GLU A 74 -2.18 -13.30 11.86
C GLU A 74 -1.86 -11.99 11.13
N TYR A 75 -0.59 -11.58 11.12
CA TYR A 75 -0.15 -10.39 10.39
C TYR A 75 -0.39 -10.52 8.89
N PHE A 76 0.01 -11.64 8.30
CA PHE A 76 -0.15 -11.87 6.85
C PHE A 76 -1.62 -11.86 6.44
N VAL A 77 -2.51 -12.42 7.26
CA VAL A 77 -3.96 -12.38 7.01
C VAL A 77 -4.45 -10.93 7.03
N THR A 78 -4.12 -10.18 8.09
CA THR A 78 -4.53 -8.77 8.22
C THR A 78 -4.01 -7.92 7.06
N ALA A 79 -2.71 -8.00 6.77
CA ALA A 79 -2.07 -7.24 5.69
C ALA A 79 -2.65 -7.59 4.31
N GLY A 80 -2.94 -8.87 4.05
CA GLY A 80 -3.59 -9.30 2.81
C GLY A 80 -5.01 -8.76 2.64
N ILE A 81 -5.80 -8.74 3.73
CA ILE A 81 -7.15 -8.15 3.73
C ILE A 81 -7.06 -6.64 3.48
N THR A 82 -6.19 -5.93 4.22
CA THR A 82 -6.00 -4.49 4.05
C THR A 82 -5.57 -4.14 2.63
N GLN A 83 -4.63 -4.88 2.04
CA GLN A 83 -4.19 -4.68 0.66
C GLN A 83 -5.35 -4.86 -0.34
N SER A 84 -6.21 -5.87 -0.14
CA SER A 84 -7.42 -6.06 -0.96
C SER A 84 -8.38 -4.88 -0.85
N GLN A 85 -8.55 -4.32 0.35
CA GLN A 85 -9.40 -3.15 0.57
C GLN A 85 -8.81 -1.89 -0.09
N VAL A 86 -7.50 -1.65 0.03
CA VAL A 86 -6.83 -0.53 -0.67
C VAL A 86 -6.97 -0.67 -2.20
N ASN A 87 -6.81 -1.87 -2.75
CA ASN A 87 -7.06 -2.14 -4.17
C ASN A 87 -8.51 -1.83 -4.58
N SER A 88 -9.48 -2.10 -3.70
CA SER A 88 -10.88 -1.76 -3.97
C SER A 88 -11.09 -0.24 -4.05
N LEU A 89 -10.43 0.55 -3.19
CA LEU A 89 -10.45 2.01 -3.27
C LEU A 89 -9.84 2.53 -4.57
N ILE A 90 -8.72 1.94 -5.02
CA ILE A 90 -8.08 2.30 -6.29
C ILE A 90 -9.03 2.06 -7.46
N ILE A 91 -9.71 0.91 -7.48
CA ILE A 91 -10.70 0.58 -8.52
C ILE A 91 -11.87 1.56 -8.48
N GLU A 92 -12.40 1.86 -7.29
CA GLU A 92 -13.49 2.80 -7.10
C GLU A 92 -13.18 4.17 -7.71
N LEU A 93 -12.03 4.76 -7.36
CA LEU A 93 -11.59 6.03 -7.92
C LEU A 93 -11.32 5.94 -9.43
N THR A 94 -10.70 4.86 -9.89
CA THR A 94 -10.36 4.69 -11.33
C THR A 94 -11.62 4.58 -12.21
N LEU A 95 -12.67 3.92 -11.72
CA LEU A 95 -13.91 3.71 -12.46
C LEU A 95 -14.97 4.80 -12.24
N SER A 96 -14.73 5.75 -11.32
CA SER A 96 -15.65 6.86 -11.01
C SER A 96 -15.84 7.86 -12.16
N ASN A 97 -14.89 7.92 -13.09
CA ASN A 97 -14.88 8.84 -14.24
C ASN A 97 -15.25 10.30 -13.84
N PRO A 98 -14.39 10.96 -13.05
CA PRO A 98 -14.64 12.31 -12.57
C PRO A 98 -14.66 13.33 -13.73
N PRO A 99 -15.35 14.48 -13.57
CA PRO A 99 -15.28 15.58 -14.52
C PRO A 99 -13.87 16.21 -14.49
N GLN A 100 -13.55 16.99 -15.52
CA GLN A 100 -12.18 17.44 -15.80
C GLN A 100 -11.52 18.15 -14.63
N GLU A 101 -12.27 18.96 -13.88
CA GLU A 101 -11.82 19.71 -12.72
C GLU A 101 -11.37 18.80 -11.56
N TRP A 102 -11.94 17.60 -11.42
CA TRP A 102 -11.63 16.65 -10.34
C TRP A 102 -10.56 15.61 -10.73
N VAL A 103 -10.24 15.46 -12.03
CA VAL A 103 -9.32 14.43 -12.55
C VAL A 103 -7.94 14.48 -11.88
N ALA A 104 -7.40 15.67 -11.65
CA ALA A 104 -6.06 15.83 -11.06
C ALA A 104 -6.03 15.35 -9.61
N SER A 105 -7.04 15.70 -8.82
CA SER A 105 -7.22 15.26 -7.43
C SER A 105 -7.34 13.73 -7.38
N TYR A 106 -8.32 13.15 -8.08
CA TYR A 106 -8.56 11.70 -8.14
C TYR A 106 -7.32 10.89 -8.53
N LYS A 107 -6.61 11.34 -9.58
CA LYS A 107 -5.38 10.66 -10.03
C LYS A 107 -4.29 10.71 -8.95
N THR A 108 -4.13 11.86 -8.29
CA THR A 108 -3.13 12.03 -7.23
C THR A 108 -3.48 11.15 -6.03
N TYR A 109 -4.76 11.05 -5.67
CA TYR A 109 -5.23 10.16 -4.60
C TYR A 109 -5.00 8.68 -4.94
N VAL A 110 -5.25 8.26 -6.18
CA VAL A 110 -4.93 6.90 -6.65
C VAL A 110 -3.44 6.61 -6.48
N ASP A 111 -2.57 7.57 -6.77
CA ASP A 111 -1.13 7.41 -6.58
C ASP A 111 -0.75 7.32 -5.09
N ALA A 112 -1.44 8.04 -4.20
CA ALA A 112 -1.30 7.90 -2.75
C ALA A 112 -1.65 6.48 -2.26
N LEU A 113 -2.76 5.92 -2.75
CA LEU A 113 -3.19 4.55 -2.42
C LEU A 113 -2.20 3.49 -2.94
N LYS A 114 -1.55 3.72 -4.09
CA LYS A 114 -0.46 2.85 -4.57
C LYS A 114 0.75 2.89 -3.64
N LYS A 115 1.09 4.06 -3.06
CA LYS A 115 2.15 4.16 -2.04
C LYS A 115 1.79 3.40 -0.77
N LEU A 116 0.54 3.50 -0.30
CA LEU A 116 0.04 2.69 0.82
C LEU A 116 0.14 1.18 0.53
N ASN A 117 -0.23 0.74 -0.68
CA ASN A 117 -0.04 -0.65 -1.09
C ASN A 117 1.44 -1.10 -1.08
N GLY A 118 2.34 -0.21 -1.52
CA GLY A 118 3.78 -0.41 -1.40
C GLY A 118 4.21 -0.57 0.05
N GLN A 119 3.73 0.30 0.94
CA GLN A 119 4.01 0.22 2.37
C GLN A 119 3.56 -1.13 2.96
N ILE A 120 2.32 -1.55 2.72
CA ILE A 120 1.77 -2.85 3.17
C ILE A 120 2.61 -4.02 2.64
N THR A 121 3.13 -3.89 1.43
CA THR A 121 4.01 -4.91 0.84
C THR A 121 5.32 -5.03 1.61
N GLU A 122 5.98 -3.90 1.88
CA GLU A 122 7.24 -3.89 2.62
C GLU A 122 7.07 -4.38 4.06
N THR A 123 5.94 -4.11 4.70
CA THR A 123 5.66 -4.65 6.04
C THR A 123 5.46 -6.16 6.04
N ILE A 124 4.88 -6.76 5.00
CA ILE A 124 4.82 -8.22 4.82
C ILE A 124 6.22 -8.81 4.66
N ILE A 125 7.10 -8.14 3.91
CA ILE A 125 8.50 -8.57 3.74
C ILE A 125 9.24 -8.53 5.08
N ALA A 126 9.11 -7.44 5.83
CA ALA A 126 9.68 -7.30 7.17
C ALA A 126 9.17 -8.41 8.10
N ALA A 127 7.86 -8.66 8.11
CA ALA A 127 7.23 -9.69 8.94
C ALA A 127 7.76 -11.11 8.65
N LYS A 128 8.04 -11.41 7.37
CA LYS A 128 8.64 -12.68 6.96
C LYS A 128 10.08 -12.81 7.46
N LEU A 129 10.89 -11.76 7.33
CA LEU A 129 12.28 -11.78 7.80
C LEU A 129 12.39 -11.88 9.34
N MET A 130 11.47 -11.23 10.06
CA MET A 130 11.38 -11.35 11.52
C MET A 130 11.09 -12.80 11.96
N ASN A 131 10.24 -13.53 11.22
CA ASN A 131 9.92 -14.92 11.51
C ASN A 131 11.06 -15.89 11.20
N ASP A 132 11.85 -15.61 10.16
CA ASP A 132 12.93 -16.48 9.70
C ASP A 132 14.24 -16.30 10.50
N GLY A 133 14.26 -15.39 11.49
CA GLY A 133 15.42 -15.12 12.37
C GLY A 133 16.59 -14.45 11.65
N ASP A 134 16.32 -13.73 10.55
CA ASP A 134 17.33 -13.19 9.64
C ASP A 134 17.98 -11.86 10.12
N ASN A 135 19.05 -11.45 9.45
CA ASN A 135 19.96 -10.37 9.84
C ASN A 135 19.27 -9.00 10.05
N SER A 136 19.53 -8.37 11.22
CA SER A 136 18.91 -7.11 11.66
C SER A 136 19.12 -5.92 10.72
N ASP A 137 20.23 -5.89 9.99
CA ASP A 137 20.55 -4.78 9.08
C ASP A 137 19.56 -4.69 7.90
N SER A 138 19.14 -5.84 7.35
CA SER A 138 18.16 -5.90 6.25
C SER A 138 16.78 -5.43 6.70
N ILE A 139 16.42 -5.73 7.96
CA ILE A 139 15.12 -5.33 8.54
C ILE A 139 15.06 -3.81 8.72
N ASN A 140 16.16 -3.17 9.15
CA ASN A 140 16.22 -1.72 9.33
C ASN A 140 16.06 -0.93 8.02
N GLU A 141 16.63 -1.44 6.92
CA GLU A 141 16.47 -0.84 5.58
C GLU A 141 15.00 -0.90 5.13
N ILE A 142 14.34 -2.05 5.32
CA ILE A 142 12.93 -2.24 4.97
C ILE A 142 12.04 -1.34 5.85
N ILE A 143 12.31 -1.24 7.15
CA ILE A 143 11.60 -0.32 8.05
C ILE A 143 11.74 1.13 7.59
N SER A 144 12.93 1.55 7.17
CA SER A 144 13.14 2.91 6.64
C SER A 144 12.29 3.16 5.39
N LYS A 145 12.23 2.18 4.49
CA LYS A 145 11.39 2.25 3.28
C LYS A 145 9.89 2.26 3.58
N ILE A 146 9.43 1.54 4.61
CA ILE A 146 8.04 1.58 5.09
C ILE A 146 7.66 3.02 5.49
N TYR A 147 8.53 3.71 6.24
CA TYR A 147 8.28 5.09 6.64
C TYR A 147 8.34 6.08 5.48
N GLU A 148 9.26 5.88 4.53
CA GLU A 148 9.34 6.69 3.30
C GLU A 148 8.05 6.58 2.49
N LEU A 149 7.58 5.35 2.21
CA LEU A 149 6.34 5.12 1.46
C LEU A 149 5.11 5.69 2.16
N ARG A 150 5.08 5.64 3.49
CA ARG A 150 4.02 6.29 4.27
C ARG A 150 4.04 7.80 4.11
N ALA A 151 5.21 8.43 4.25
CA ALA A 151 5.34 9.88 4.09
C ALA A 151 4.93 10.31 2.68
N GLU A 152 5.40 9.61 1.63
CA GLU A 152 5.00 9.87 0.25
C GLU A 152 3.49 9.69 0.03
N SER A 153 2.86 8.72 0.68
CA SER A 153 1.40 8.52 0.61
C SER A 153 0.66 9.72 1.21
N LEU A 154 1.07 10.19 2.40
CA LEU A 154 0.48 11.34 3.07
C LEU A 154 0.66 12.64 2.28
N ASP A 155 1.86 12.89 1.75
CA ASP A 155 2.13 14.05 0.91
C ASP A 155 1.25 14.08 -0.35
N LEU A 156 0.98 12.89 -0.93
CA LEU A 156 0.08 12.76 -2.09
C LEU A 156 -1.39 12.97 -1.70
N ILE A 157 -1.83 12.57 -0.51
CA ILE A 157 -3.17 12.86 0.00
C ILE A 157 -3.35 14.38 0.15
N GLU A 158 -2.43 15.05 0.84
CA GLU A 158 -2.48 16.52 1.00
C GLU A 158 -2.48 17.23 -0.36
N LYS A 159 -1.63 16.76 -1.29
CA LYS A 159 -1.61 17.29 -2.65
C LYS A 159 -2.93 17.04 -3.38
N SER A 160 -3.54 15.87 -3.24
CA SER A 160 -4.85 15.57 -3.82
C SER A 160 -5.89 16.56 -3.33
N ASP A 161 -5.88 16.89 -2.04
CA ASP A 161 -6.82 17.84 -1.44
C ASP A 161 -6.63 19.26 -1.94
N SER A 162 -5.38 19.69 -2.13
CA SER A 162 -5.07 21.00 -2.73
C SER A 162 -5.49 21.12 -4.21
N LEU A 163 -5.76 20.00 -4.88
CA LEU A 163 -6.17 19.92 -6.28
C LEU A 163 -7.69 19.79 -6.45
N ARG A 164 -8.46 19.78 -5.36
CA ARG A 164 -9.92 19.82 -5.41
C ARG A 164 -10.39 21.17 -6.01
N PRO A 165 -11.49 21.20 -6.80
CA PRO A 165 -12.03 22.43 -7.40
C PRO A 165 -12.48 23.51 -6.41
#